data_AF-A0A371R4N3-F1
#
_entry.id   AF-A0A371R4N3-F1
#
_cell.length_a   1.000
_cell.length_b   1.000
_cell.length_c   1.000
_cell.angle_alpha   90.00
_cell.angle_beta   90.00
_cell.angle_gamma   90.00
#
_symmetry.space_group_name_H-M   'P 1'
#
loop_
_entity.id
_entity.type
_entity.pdbx_description
1 polymer ?
#
loop_
_entity_poly.entity_id
_entity_poly.type
_entity_poly.pdbx_seq_one_letter_code
_entity_poly.pdbx_strand_id
1 'polypeptide(L)'
;MDRLSKYIRILLPLAYTVEAYRRGELSKEEAALAVIFAVLYDGSVYRDEIWLAVGGPEKEESPIMTRDHFTAFWLWALRELGFKPSAVYPGRDTHYIVFKGDELNGLLKAITPVLPSLHGLRDALAEFADSFKVVTREVVKRKFGVDWTYDVRNEGFFKKLEEIITMAEDYVYRNVTVERGSLDTSGRLPKAVIRFKLDGEEVAHIVMYWTGSELQAMFGGSREKAERLASIIRALGGEAEVKYVKGKGQEVKLYTDGITTIRHDGWLKAVRSFVDELYNKGRISEERYKQLVKDIDAGPNTVKLAGVEFSVYYNDTRNTIEVEYQPGSETSKNAALNALSARGLVEGVHFTVTTGGAGSYVIRVAGEFYAKAVEALARSRLEEGKHYAIRSKRCEISVKTEHKDAVVNALKAAGLEEGKHFAVKSSGHYEIRITHDGLRQIQRMAQSGDTEAERFIRGLKDVLRRRYGDNAVKKLIEVLTPAREEGTLDLPLAVYDEKGNMVARVVDLRYEFVKGDQPVDQCAGENCRLRIIVEYEVGGERRQLEIEWRWSKVQKKKGETTVTYFFEMAWPTVKDDVEAAVLETLTGKAKRGKVYLLADQLDALRRFKALKDAIDKWREGRPANQHTTKAMK
;
A
#
# COMPACT_ATOMS: atom_id res chain seq x y z
N MET A 1 -39.80 4.31 42.94
CA MET A 1 -39.04 3.29 42.20
C MET A 1 -38.38 3.84 40.92
N ASP A 2 -39.02 4.76 40.19
CA ASP A 2 -38.50 5.25 38.90
C ASP A 2 -37.23 6.12 39.00
N ARG A 3 -37.06 6.91 40.09
CA ARG A 3 -35.85 7.72 40.32
C ARG A 3 -34.60 6.86 40.60
N LEU A 4 -34.71 5.86 41.46
CA LEU A 4 -33.59 4.95 41.80
C LEU A 4 -33.13 4.11 40.60
N SER A 5 -34.06 3.76 39.70
CA SER A 5 -33.77 2.98 38.48
C SER A 5 -32.72 3.64 37.59
N LYS A 6 -32.69 4.98 37.51
CA LYS A 6 -31.71 5.72 36.70
C LYS A 6 -30.28 5.58 37.23
N TYR A 7 -30.10 5.71 38.54
CA TYR A 7 -28.80 5.52 39.20
C TYR A 7 -28.31 4.07 39.09
N ILE A 8 -29.22 3.10 39.30
CA ILE A 8 -28.90 1.67 39.19
C ILE A 8 -28.43 1.31 37.78
N ARG A 9 -29.02 1.88 36.72
CA ARG A 9 -28.57 1.64 35.34
C ARG A 9 -27.12 2.05 35.07
N ILE A 10 -26.60 3.02 35.82
CA ILE A 10 -25.22 3.51 35.68
C ILE A 10 -24.28 2.72 36.59
N LEU A 11 -24.68 2.44 37.83
CA LEU A 11 -23.81 1.82 38.83
C LEU A 11 -23.76 0.28 38.73
N LEU A 12 -24.87 -0.35 38.34
CA LEU A 12 -25.00 -1.81 38.31
C LEU A 12 -24.05 -2.48 37.30
N PRO A 13 -23.83 -1.95 36.07
CA PRO A 13 -22.84 -2.53 35.17
C PRO A 13 -21.44 -2.57 35.77
N LEU A 14 -21.01 -1.47 36.41
CA LEU A 14 -19.70 -1.38 37.04
C LEU A 14 -19.59 -2.29 38.28
N ALA A 15 -20.64 -2.37 39.10
CA ALA A 15 -20.72 -3.32 40.21
C ALA A 15 -20.62 -4.77 39.73
N TYR A 16 -21.31 -5.10 38.64
CA TYR A 16 -21.29 -6.41 38.01
C TYR A 16 -19.91 -6.75 37.47
N THR A 17 -19.23 -5.80 36.80
CA THR A 17 -17.84 -5.97 36.35
C THR A 17 -16.91 -6.29 37.52
N VAL A 18 -17.05 -5.59 38.65
CA VAL A 18 -16.25 -5.86 39.86
C VAL A 18 -16.51 -7.26 40.42
N GLU A 19 -17.78 -7.66 40.54
CA GLU A 19 -18.15 -8.99 41.04
C GLU A 19 -17.67 -10.12 40.11
N ALA A 20 -17.85 -9.97 38.80
CA ALA A 20 -17.36 -10.94 37.82
C ALA A 20 -15.83 -11.05 37.85
N TYR A 21 -15.11 -9.94 38.00
CA TYR A 21 -13.65 -9.95 38.17
C TYR A 21 -13.22 -10.70 39.44
N ARG A 22 -13.87 -10.43 40.58
CA ARG A 22 -13.60 -11.11 41.86
C ARG A 22 -13.85 -12.62 41.80
N ARG A 23 -14.82 -13.06 41.00
CA ARG A 23 -15.13 -14.48 40.78
C ARG A 23 -14.19 -15.16 39.79
N GLY A 24 -13.29 -14.41 39.16
CA GLY A 24 -12.43 -14.91 38.09
C GLY A 24 -13.16 -15.17 36.78
N GLU A 25 -14.38 -14.63 36.63
CA GLU A 25 -15.17 -14.71 35.39
C GLU A 25 -14.72 -13.66 34.36
N LEU A 26 -14.08 -12.57 34.81
CA LEU A 26 -13.41 -11.59 33.97
C LEU A 26 -11.90 -11.61 34.20
N SER A 27 -11.14 -11.55 33.10
CA SER A 27 -9.69 -11.39 33.15
C SER A 27 -9.30 -9.95 33.52
N LYS A 28 -8.03 -9.75 33.88
CA LYS A 28 -7.51 -8.40 34.18
C LYS A 28 -7.53 -7.50 32.94
N GLU A 29 -7.34 -8.09 31.77
CA GLU A 29 -7.39 -7.43 30.47
C GLU A 29 -8.82 -6.98 30.14
N GLU A 30 -9.82 -7.81 30.40
CA GLU A 30 -11.23 -7.47 30.21
C GLU A 30 -11.68 -6.37 31.19
N ALA A 31 -11.20 -6.41 32.43
CA ALA A 31 -11.39 -5.33 33.39
C ALA A 31 -10.76 -4.00 32.91
N ALA A 32 -9.56 -4.06 32.32
CA ALA A 32 -8.91 -2.89 31.74
C ALA A 32 -9.71 -2.32 30.56
N LEU A 33 -10.25 -3.19 29.69
CA LEU A 33 -11.14 -2.76 28.60
C LEU A 33 -12.38 -2.04 29.12
N ALA A 34 -13.00 -2.52 30.20
CA ALA A 34 -14.15 -1.85 30.78
C ALA A 34 -13.84 -0.40 31.21
N VAL A 35 -12.66 -0.17 31.81
CA VAL A 35 -12.16 1.18 32.15
C VAL A 35 -11.96 2.01 30.88
N ILE A 36 -11.35 1.44 29.84
CA ILE A 36 -11.13 2.12 28.57
C ILE A 36 -12.45 2.49 27.88
N PHE A 37 -13.46 1.62 27.88
CA PHE A 37 -14.77 1.94 27.32
C PHE A 37 -15.44 3.12 28.03
N ALA A 38 -15.28 3.23 29.35
CA ALA A 38 -15.76 4.40 30.09
C ALA A 38 -15.02 5.69 29.66
N VAL A 39 -13.70 5.62 29.43
CA VAL A 39 -12.90 6.74 28.94
C VAL A 39 -13.30 7.13 27.50
N LEU A 40 -13.59 6.16 26.64
CA LEU A 40 -14.02 6.45 25.26
C LEU A 40 -15.32 7.28 25.24
N TYR A 41 -16.26 6.95 26.13
CA TYR A 41 -17.50 7.70 26.30
C TYR A 41 -17.26 9.06 26.96
N ASP A 42 -16.89 9.07 28.25
CA ASP A 42 -16.95 10.25 29.10
C ASP A 42 -15.57 10.85 29.40
N GLY A 43 -14.50 10.25 28.89
CA GLY A 43 -13.13 10.67 29.16
C GLY A 43 -12.51 11.60 28.13
N SER A 44 -11.27 11.97 28.38
CA SER A 44 -10.36 12.66 27.47
C SER A 44 -9.02 11.92 27.46
N VAL A 45 -8.42 11.82 26.28
CA VAL A 45 -7.13 11.14 26.08
C VAL A 45 -6.15 12.18 25.54
N TYR A 46 -5.04 12.37 26.25
CA TYR A 46 -3.94 13.25 25.89
C TYR A 46 -2.67 12.41 25.79
N ARG A 47 -1.68 12.84 25.02
CA ARG A 47 -0.45 12.08 24.73
C ARG A 47 0.13 11.21 25.86
N ASP A 48 0.16 11.71 27.10
CA ASP A 48 0.75 11.02 28.26
C ASP A 48 -0.23 10.83 29.42
N GLU A 49 -1.53 11.05 29.21
CA GLU A 49 -2.54 11.08 30.28
C GLU A 49 -3.93 10.61 29.82
N ILE A 50 -4.60 9.83 30.66
CA ILE A 50 -5.99 9.44 30.47
C ILE A 50 -6.84 10.02 31.59
N TRP A 51 -7.91 10.74 31.21
CA TRP A 51 -8.82 11.39 32.14
C TRP A 51 -10.20 10.76 31.98
N LEU A 52 -10.77 10.20 33.05
CA LEU A 52 -12.16 9.77 33.12
C LEU A 52 -12.97 10.87 33.82
N ALA A 53 -13.95 11.43 33.12
CA ALA A 53 -14.82 12.45 33.68
C ALA A 53 -16.03 11.79 34.36
N VAL A 54 -16.21 12.07 35.65
CA VAL A 54 -17.28 11.55 36.49
C VAL A 54 -18.23 12.68 36.84
N GLY A 55 -19.34 12.75 36.09
CA GLY A 55 -20.41 13.70 36.32
C GLY A 55 -21.34 13.25 37.46
N GLY A 56 -22.26 14.14 37.84
CA GLY A 56 -23.36 13.81 38.73
C GLY A 56 -24.68 14.40 38.25
N PRO A 57 -25.80 14.03 38.90
CA PRO A 57 -27.13 14.50 38.56
C PRO A 57 -27.47 15.79 39.30
N GLU A 58 -26.51 16.66 39.60
CA GLU A 58 -26.75 17.91 40.34
C GLU A 58 -27.72 18.88 39.63
N LYS A 59 -28.03 18.63 38.36
CA LYS A 59 -29.09 19.33 37.62
C LYS A 59 -30.50 18.82 37.95
N GLU A 60 -30.64 17.73 38.70
CA GLU A 60 -31.92 17.25 39.22
C GLU A 60 -32.34 18.08 40.44
N GLU A 61 -33.64 18.32 40.57
CA GLU A 61 -34.22 19.19 41.61
C GLU A 61 -34.04 18.61 43.04
N SER A 62 -33.74 17.31 43.17
CA SER A 62 -33.44 16.63 44.45
C SER A 62 -32.69 15.31 44.21
N PRO A 63 -31.37 15.33 43.96
CA PRO A 63 -30.61 14.14 43.60
C PRO A 63 -30.43 13.21 44.79
N ILE A 64 -30.57 11.89 44.57
CA ILE A 64 -30.36 10.85 45.60
C ILE A 64 -28.86 10.63 45.84
N MET A 65 -28.04 10.80 44.81
CA MET A 65 -26.58 10.72 44.86
C MET A 65 -25.97 11.92 44.15
N THR A 66 -24.83 12.39 44.67
CA THR A 66 -24.03 13.47 44.06
C THR A 66 -22.86 12.90 43.27
N ARG A 67 -22.18 13.73 42.47
CA ARG A 67 -20.93 13.37 41.77
C ARG A 67 -19.89 12.78 42.73
N ASP A 68 -19.86 13.19 44.00
CA ASP A 68 -18.89 12.70 44.99
C ASP A 68 -19.15 11.22 45.27
N HIS A 69 -20.42 10.83 45.36
CA HIS A 69 -20.83 9.44 45.50
C HIS A 69 -20.45 8.61 44.27
N PHE A 70 -20.67 9.14 43.06
CA PHE A 70 -20.25 8.49 41.82
C PHE A 70 -18.72 8.37 41.73
N THR A 71 -17.98 9.41 42.13
CA THR A 71 -16.52 9.41 42.15
C THR A 71 -16.00 8.37 43.14
N ALA A 72 -16.54 8.33 44.35
CA ALA A 72 -16.18 7.33 45.35
C ALA A 72 -16.48 5.90 44.85
N PHE A 73 -17.60 5.71 44.15
CA PHE A 73 -17.95 4.41 43.56
C PHE A 73 -16.97 4.00 42.45
N TRP A 74 -16.56 4.92 41.58
CA TRP A 74 -15.53 4.67 40.58
C TRP A 74 -14.18 4.34 41.20
N LEU A 75 -13.76 5.09 42.23
CA LEU A 75 -12.49 4.83 42.92
C LEU A 75 -12.50 3.46 43.63
N TRP A 76 -13.64 3.09 44.21
CA TRP A 76 -13.84 1.73 44.72
C TRP A 76 -13.70 0.70 43.60
N ALA A 77 -14.44 0.85 42.51
CA ALA A 77 -14.40 -0.11 41.41
C ALA A 77 -13.00 -0.26 40.82
N LEU A 78 -12.30 0.85 40.55
CA LEU A 78 -10.92 0.82 40.05
C LEU A 78 -9.99 0.03 40.99
N ARG A 79 -10.08 0.30 42.30
CA ARG A 79 -9.29 -0.43 43.30
C ARG A 79 -9.56 -1.93 43.26
N GLU A 80 -10.83 -2.34 43.19
CA GLU A 80 -11.22 -3.75 43.14
C GLU A 80 -10.80 -4.43 41.83
N LEU A 81 -10.77 -3.69 40.72
CA LEU A 81 -10.25 -4.15 39.43
C LEU A 81 -8.71 -4.14 39.36
N GLY A 82 -8.02 -3.70 40.43
CA GLY A 82 -6.57 -3.66 40.51
C GLY A 82 -5.93 -2.47 39.77
N PHE A 83 -6.70 -1.39 39.55
CA PHE A 83 -6.23 -0.14 38.96
C PHE A 83 -6.21 0.97 40.01
N LYS A 84 -5.17 1.78 39.96
CA LYS A 84 -5.01 2.94 40.84
C LYS A 84 -4.88 4.17 39.94
N PRO A 85 -5.69 5.23 40.12
CA PRO A 85 -5.47 6.49 39.43
C PRO A 85 -4.30 7.26 40.08
N SER A 86 -3.61 8.08 39.29
CA SER A 86 -2.56 8.96 39.77
C SER A 86 -3.11 10.15 40.57
N ALA A 87 -4.27 10.67 40.16
CA ALA A 87 -4.89 11.82 40.80
C ALA A 87 -6.41 11.84 40.60
N VAL A 88 -7.10 12.60 41.44
CA VAL A 88 -8.50 12.98 41.26
C VAL A 88 -8.60 14.50 41.39
N TYR A 89 -9.05 15.17 40.33
CA TYR A 89 -9.23 16.61 40.33
C TYR A 89 -10.71 16.97 40.51
N PRO A 90 -11.07 17.76 41.54
CA PRO A 90 -12.42 18.27 41.68
C PRO A 90 -12.68 19.35 40.62
N GLY A 91 -13.89 19.37 40.08
CA GLY A 91 -14.33 20.34 39.07
C GLY A 91 -15.76 20.78 39.33
N ARG A 92 -16.16 21.90 38.72
CA ARG A 92 -17.45 22.56 39.00
C ARG A 92 -18.66 21.71 38.63
N ASP A 93 -18.58 21.00 37.50
CA ASP A 93 -19.66 20.16 36.95
C ASP A 93 -19.27 18.68 36.87
N THR A 94 -17.99 18.34 37.05
CA THR A 94 -17.46 16.99 36.84
C THR A 94 -16.16 16.81 37.64
N HIS A 95 -15.93 15.61 38.18
CA HIS A 95 -14.65 15.21 38.75
C HIS A 95 -13.82 14.45 37.72
N TYR A 96 -12.51 14.62 37.73
CA TYR A 96 -11.63 13.94 36.78
C TYR A 96 -10.74 12.94 37.51
N ILE A 97 -10.92 11.66 37.20
CA ILE A 97 -10.03 10.58 37.64
C ILE A 97 -8.94 10.43 36.58
N VAL A 98 -7.68 10.57 36.97
CA VAL A 98 -6.57 10.70 36.01
C VAL A 98 -5.54 9.60 36.18
N PHE A 99 -5.12 9.00 35.07
CA PHE A 99 -3.99 8.08 34.95
C PHE A 99 -2.84 8.77 34.24
N LYS A 100 -1.67 8.83 34.88
CA LYS A 100 -0.39 9.32 34.33
C LYS A 100 0.76 8.44 34.82
N GLY A 101 1.94 8.57 34.21
CA GLY A 101 3.16 7.93 34.70
C GLY A 101 3.01 6.43 34.94
N ASP A 102 3.42 5.94 36.11
CA ASP A 102 3.42 4.52 36.45
C ASP A 102 2.01 3.91 36.50
N GLU A 103 1.01 4.67 36.98
CA GLU A 103 -0.37 4.19 36.97
C GLU A 103 -0.94 4.05 35.56
N LEU A 104 -0.60 4.97 34.64
CA LEU A 104 -0.95 4.83 33.22
C LEU A 104 -0.23 3.62 32.60
N ASN A 105 1.06 3.44 32.87
CA ASN A 105 1.82 2.27 32.42
C ASN A 105 1.20 0.96 32.92
N GLY A 106 0.73 0.92 34.17
CA GLY A 106 0.00 -0.22 34.72
C GLY A 106 -1.30 -0.54 33.98
N LEU A 107 -2.04 0.50 33.56
CA LEU A 107 -3.25 0.34 32.75
C LEU A 107 -2.92 -0.13 31.32
N LEU A 108 -1.95 0.51 30.65
CA LEU A 108 -1.52 0.15 29.28
C LEU A 108 -0.94 -1.28 29.22
N LYS A 109 -0.21 -1.70 30.26
CA LYS A 109 0.25 -3.08 30.43
C LYS A 109 -0.92 -4.07 30.42
N ALA A 110 -1.99 -3.77 31.15
CA ALA A 110 -3.16 -4.64 31.22
C ALA A 110 -3.95 -4.68 29.90
N ILE A 111 -3.87 -3.62 29.07
CA ILE A 111 -4.55 -3.54 27.77
C ILE A 111 -3.74 -4.23 26.66
N THR A 112 -2.43 -4.37 26.83
CA THR A 112 -1.54 -4.94 25.80
C THR A 112 -2.01 -6.28 25.23
N PRO A 113 -2.47 -7.27 26.03
CA PRO A 113 -2.92 -8.54 25.47
C PRO A 113 -4.22 -8.44 24.65
N VAL A 114 -5.01 -7.38 24.85
CA VAL A 114 -6.28 -7.11 24.16
C VAL A 114 -6.18 -6.02 23.08
N LEU A 115 -4.96 -5.57 22.76
CA LEU A 115 -4.66 -4.77 21.56
C LEU A 115 -5.31 -5.32 20.28
N PRO A 116 -5.31 -6.65 20.00
CA PRO A 116 -5.99 -7.17 18.81
C PRO A 116 -7.48 -6.82 18.75
N SER A 117 -8.16 -6.81 19.90
CA SER A 117 -9.58 -6.46 20.00
C SER A 117 -9.80 -4.97 19.76
N LEU A 118 -8.91 -4.12 20.26
CA LEU A 118 -8.95 -2.68 19.98
C LEU A 118 -8.71 -2.37 18.49
N HIS A 119 -7.76 -3.05 17.85
CA HIS A 119 -7.58 -2.97 16.40
C HIS A 119 -8.83 -3.43 15.64
N GLY A 120 -9.42 -4.55 16.06
CA GLY A 120 -10.67 -5.05 15.47
C GLY A 120 -11.82 -4.04 15.59
N LEU A 121 -11.96 -3.38 16.75
CA LEU A 121 -12.94 -2.32 16.96
C LEU A 121 -12.67 -1.11 16.04
N ARG A 122 -11.42 -0.66 15.96
CA ARG A 122 -11.00 0.43 15.06
C ARG A 122 -11.35 0.11 13.61
N ASP A 123 -10.96 -1.07 13.13
CA ASP A 123 -11.14 -1.48 11.74
C ASP A 123 -12.64 -1.59 11.40
N ALA A 124 -13.46 -2.17 12.29
CA ALA A 124 -14.91 -2.25 12.12
C ALA A 124 -15.58 -0.86 12.10
N LEU A 125 -15.12 0.07 12.94
CA LEU A 125 -15.62 1.44 12.95
C LEU A 125 -15.19 2.23 11.71
N ALA A 126 -14.00 1.95 11.18
CA ALA A 126 -13.55 2.53 9.91
C ALA A 126 -14.43 2.06 8.75
N GLU A 127 -14.79 0.77 8.69
CA GLU A 127 -15.72 0.21 7.71
C GLU A 127 -17.12 0.82 7.85
N PHE A 128 -17.61 0.96 9.08
CA PHE A 128 -18.86 1.67 9.36
C PHE A 128 -18.80 3.11 8.86
N ALA A 129 -17.71 3.84 9.12
CA ALA A 129 -17.56 5.23 8.70
C ALA A 129 -17.55 5.39 7.17
N ASP A 130 -16.86 4.50 6.44
CA ASP A 130 -16.88 4.50 4.97
C ASP A 130 -18.29 4.23 4.43
N SER A 131 -18.95 3.20 4.98
CA SER A 131 -20.32 2.84 4.59
C SER A 131 -21.30 3.97 4.88
N PHE A 132 -21.21 4.57 6.06
CA PHE A 132 -22.04 5.69 6.48
C PHE A 132 -21.85 6.90 5.57
N LYS A 133 -20.61 7.23 5.21
CA LYS A 133 -20.30 8.34 4.29
C LYS A 133 -20.91 8.15 2.92
N VAL A 134 -20.82 6.94 2.35
CA VAL A 134 -21.42 6.63 1.04
C VAL A 134 -22.95 6.78 1.09
N VAL A 135 -23.58 6.13 2.07
CA VAL A 135 -25.05 6.12 2.20
C VAL A 135 -25.58 7.53 2.49
N THR A 136 -24.98 8.25 3.42
CA THR A 136 -25.46 9.59 3.80
C THR A 136 -25.24 10.61 2.69
N ARG A 137 -24.11 10.58 1.98
CA ARG A 137 -23.89 11.47 0.83
C ARG A 137 -24.96 11.29 -0.24
N GLU A 138 -25.31 10.04 -0.56
CA GLU A 138 -26.35 9.75 -1.55
C GLU A 138 -27.73 10.23 -1.08
N VAL A 139 -28.12 9.87 0.16
CA VAL A 139 -29.42 10.24 0.74
C VAL A 139 -29.57 11.76 0.89
N VAL A 140 -28.55 12.44 1.39
CA VAL A 140 -28.57 13.90 1.60
C VAL A 140 -28.59 14.63 0.26
N LYS A 141 -27.77 14.23 -0.71
CA LYS A 141 -27.79 14.80 -2.06
C LYS A 141 -29.15 14.62 -2.73
N ARG A 142 -29.74 13.43 -2.64
CA ARG A 142 -31.05 13.13 -3.24
C ARG A 142 -32.19 13.92 -2.59
N LYS A 143 -32.17 14.05 -1.26
CA LYS A 143 -33.28 14.67 -0.51
C LYS A 143 -33.18 16.18 -0.40
N PHE A 144 -31.95 16.72 -0.34
CA PHE A 144 -31.72 18.14 -0.05
C PHE A 144 -30.88 18.86 -1.11
N GLY A 145 -30.34 18.17 -2.12
CA GLY A 145 -29.50 18.79 -3.16
C GLY A 145 -28.13 19.26 -2.68
N VAL A 146 -27.74 18.91 -1.45
CA VAL A 146 -26.48 19.34 -0.81
C VAL A 146 -25.43 18.24 -0.93
N ASP A 147 -24.20 18.60 -1.30
CA ASP A 147 -23.05 17.69 -1.22
C ASP A 147 -22.52 17.66 0.22
N TRP A 148 -22.85 16.59 0.95
CA TRP A 148 -22.56 16.45 2.38
C TRP A 148 -21.13 15.92 2.60
N THR A 149 -20.30 16.69 3.33
CA THR A 149 -18.87 16.42 3.52
C THR A 149 -18.49 15.96 4.93
N TYR A 150 -19.46 15.80 5.83
CA TYR A 150 -19.22 15.35 7.20
C TYR A 150 -18.66 13.91 7.21
N ASP A 151 -17.62 13.71 8.01
CA ASP A 151 -16.96 12.42 8.21
C ASP A 151 -17.02 12.06 9.69
N VAL A 152 -17.70 10.96 10.02
CA VAL A 152 -17.89 10.51 11.42
C VAL A 152 -16.56 10.17 12.10
N ARG A 153 -15.48 9.97 11.34
CA ARG A 153 -14.12 9.82 11.90
C ARG A 153 -13.62 11.06 12.63
N ASN A 154 -14.24 12.22 12.40
CA ASN A 154 -13.90 13.45 13.12
C ASN A 154 -14.45 13.47 14.56
N GLU A 155 -15.38 12.56 14.89
CA GLU A 155 -15.98 12.44 16.21
C GLU A 155 -14.96 12.08 17.28
N GLY A 156 -15.17 12.59 18.50
CA GLY A 156 -14.23 12.45 19.61
C GLY A 156 -13.93 11.00 19.97
N PHE A 157 -14.90 10.09 19.81
CA PHE A 157 -14.72 8.66 20.07
C PHE A 157 -13.59 8.05 19.22
N PHE A 158 -13.56 8.32 17.90
CA PHE A 158 -12.55 7.78 16.99
C PHE A 158 -11.16 8.25 17.39
N LYS A 159 -11.01 9.55 17.67
CA LYS A 159 -9.73 10.15 18.07
C LYS A 159 -9.22 9.54 19.38
N LYS A 160 -10.09 9.37 20.38
CA LYS A 160 -9.72 8.75 21.67
C LYS A 160 -9.29 7.30 21.50
N LEU A 161 -9.99 6.52 20.65
CA LEU A 161 -9.65 5.12 20.40
C LEU A 161 -8.26 5.00 19.75
N GLU A 162 -7.99 5.79 18.71
CA GLU A 162 -6.67 5.80 18.05
C GLU A 162 -5.55 6.19 19.00
N GLU A 163 -5.79 7.20 19.86
CA GLU A 163 -4.79 7.65 20.83
C GLU A 163 -4.49 6.57 21.88
N ILE A 164 -5.52 5.86 22.37
CA ILE A 164 -5.34 4.74 23.32
C ILE A 164 -4.58 3.58 22.68
N ILE A 165 -4.91 3.24 21.43
CA ILE A 165 -4.17 2.21 20.67
C ILE A 165 -2.70 2.63 20.55
N THR A 166 -2.45 3.88 20.16
CA THR A 166 -1.10 4.43 20.00
C THR A 166 -0.31 4.38 21.30
N MET A 167 -0.92 4.74 22.43
CA MET A 167 -0.29 4.63 23.75
C MET A 167 0.08 3.19 24.12
N ALA A 168 -0.81 2.24 23.85
CA ALA A 168 -0.55 0.83 24.14
C ALA A 168 0.53 0.25 23.21
N GLU A 169 0.55 0.64 21.94
CA GLU A 169 1.62 0.31 20.99
C GLU A 169 2.97 0.90 21.44
N ASP A 170 3.01 2.16 21.86
CA ASP A 170 4.22 2.81 22.37
C ASP A 170 4.70 2.18 23.69
N TYR A 171 3.78 1.78 24.57
CA TYR A 171 4.12 0.98 25.76
C TYR A 171 4.80 -0.33 25.37
N VAL A 172 4.25 -1.07 24.40
CA VAL A 172 4.87 -2.30 23.89
C VAL A 172 6.24 -2.00 23.29
N TYR A 173 6.34 -0.98 22.43
CA TYR A 173 7.59 -0.58 21.77
C TYR A 173 8.71 -0.31 22.77
N ARG A 174 8.42 0.39 23.88
CA ARG A 174 9.42 0.75 24.89
C ARG A 174 9.80 -0.40 25.83
N ASN A 175 8.86 -1.30 26.13
CA ASN A 175 9.04 -2.30 27.18
C ASN A 175 9.31 -3.71 26.65
N VAL A 176 9.09 -3.98 25.36
CA VAL A 176 9.33 -5.30 24.79
C VAL A 176 10.83 -5.56 24.59
N THR A 177 11.29 -6.65 25.18
CA THR A 177 12.63 -7.19 24.91
C THR A 177 12.54 -8.26 23.83
N VAL A 178 13.41 -8.18 22.83
CA VAL A 178 13.47 -9.17 21.74
C VAL A 178 14.73 -10.01 21.90
N GLU A 179 14.56 -11.32 22.03
CA GLU A 179 15.65 -12.28 22.20
C GLU A 179 15.69 -13.29 21.06
N ARG A 180 16.90 -13.54 20.54
CA ARG A 180 17.15 -14.58 19.54
C ARG A 180 17.66 -15.84 20.23
N GLY A 181 17.02 -16.97 19.98
CA GLY A 181 17.54 -18.30 20.34
C GLY A 181 18.69 -18.75 19.43
N SER A 182 19.33 -19.87 19.76
CA SER A 182 20.43 -20.44 18.97
C SER A 182 20.03 -20.77 17.54
N LEU A 183 20.97 -20.65 16.59
CA LEU A 183 20.76 -21.07 15.22
C LEU A 183 20.75 -22.61 15.14
N ASP A 184 19.60 -23.16 14.79
CA ASP A 184 19.41 -24.57 14.47
C ASP A 184 19.66 -24.79 12.98
N THR A 185 20.68 -25.60 12.66
CA THR A 185 21.01 -26.02 11.30
C THR A 185 20.80 -27.52 11.07
N SER A 186 20.13 -28.22 11.99
CA SER A 186 19.87 -29.68 11.89
C SER A 186 18.77 -30.01 10.88
N GLY A 187 17.85 -29.07 10.66
CA GLY A 187 16.75 -29.21 9.69
C GLY A 187 17.13 -28.80 8.27
N ARG A 188 16.17 -28.95 7.35
CA ARG A 188 16.32 -28.58 5.93
C ARG A 188 16.65 -27.11 5.72
N LEU A 189 16.11 -26.22 6.56
CA LEU A 189 16.35 -24.78 6.51
C LEU A 189 16.95 -24.32 7.84
N PRO A 190 18.07 -23.59 7.85
CA PRO A 190 18.59 -22.94 9.05
C PRO A 190 17.52 -22.03 9.66
N LYS A 191 17.35 -22.11 10.99
CA LYS A 191 16.30 -21.37 11.69
C LYS A 191 16.70 -20.93 13.10
N ALA A 192 16.08 -19.88 13.60
CA ALA A 192 16.21 -19.44 14.99
C ALA A 192 14.85 -18.94 15.50
N VAL A 193 14.54 -19.21 16.77
CA VAL A 193 13.32 -18.68 17.41
C VAL A 193 13.60 -17.28 17.92
N ILE A 194 12.77 -16.31 17.54
CA ILE A 194 12.76 -14.95 18.05
C ILE A 194 11.65 -14.84 19.08
N ARG A 195 11.98 -14.50 20.32
CA ARG A 195 11.04 -14.37 21.44
C ARG A 195 10.83 -12.90 21.78
N PHE A 196 9.58 -12.53 22.01
CA PHE A 196 9.17 -11.23 22.50
C PHE A 196 8.81 -11.38 23.96
N LYS A 197 9.45 -10.58 24.82
CA LYS A 197 9.24 -10.61 26.25
C LYS A 197 8.77 -9.27 26.77
N LEU A 198 7.77 -9.29 27.66
CA LEU A 198 7.36 -8.13 28.45
C LEU A 198 7.62 -8.49 29.91
N ASP A 199 8.33 -7.63 30.64
CA ASP A 199 8.74 -7.87 32.03
C ASP A 199 9.45 -9.22 32.26
N GLY A 200 10.21 -9.68 31.26
CA GLY A 200 10.94 -10.95 31.30
C GLY A 200 10.12 -12.19 30.92
N GLU A 201 8.80 -12.07 30.78
CA GLU A 201 7.92 -13.17 30.39
C GLU A 201 7.73 -13.25 28.87
N GLU A 202 7.82 -14.44 28.28
CA GLU A 202 7.56 -14.64 26.84
C GLU A 202 6.07 -14.42 26.54
N VAL A 203 5.77 -13.38 25.77
CA VAL A 203 4.41 -13.02 25.37
C VAL A 203 4.07 -13.47 23.95
N ALA A 204 5.09 -13.64 23.09
CA ALA A 204 4.95 -14.18 21.75
C ALA A 204 6.32 -14.67 21.22
N HIS A 205 6.30 -15.45 20.15
CA HIS A 205 7.51 -15.78 19.39
C HIS A 205 7.21 -15.93 17.90
N ILE A 206 8.25 -15.82 17.08
CA ILE A 206 8.23 -16.11 15.65
C ILE A 206 9.51 -16.85 15.26
N VAL A 207 9.45 -17.76 14.30
CA VAL A 207 10.64 -18.50 13.86
C VAL A 207 11.21 -17.85 12.60
N MET A 208 12.46 -17.40 12.68
CA MET A 208 13.22 -16.86 11.57
C MET A 208 13.88 -18.01 10.80
N TYR A 209 13.80 -17.97 9.48
CA TYR A 209 14.35 -18.96 8.55
C TYR A 209 15.23 -18.29 7.51
N TRP A 210 16.26 -19.02 7.08
CA TRP A 210 16.96 -18.80 5.82
C TRP A 210 16.47 -19.82 4.79
N THR A 211 15.86 -19.35 3.70
CA THR A 211 15.28 -20.23 2.66
C THR A 211 16.28 -20.68 1.59
N GLY A 212 17.51 -20.16 1.64
CA GLY A 212 18.52 -20.29 0.58
C GLY A 212 18.62 -19.05 -0.31
N SER A 213 17.56 -18.24 -0.38
CA SER A 213 17.55 -16.97 -1.11
C SER A 213 17.07 -15.79 -0.27
N GLU A 214 16.22 -15.98 0.72
CA GLU A 214 15.59 -14.88 1.47
C GLU A 214 15.45 -15.19 2.97
N LEU A 215 15.29 -14.12 3.76
CA LEU A 215 14.86 -14.21 5.15
C LEU A 215 13.34 -14.38 5.18
N GLN A 216 12.87 -15.26 6.05
CA GLN A 216 11.45 -15.51 6.23
C GLN A 216 11.14 -15.76 7.70
N ALA A 217 10.22 -15.00 8.29
CA ALA A 217 9.79 -15.20 9.66
C ALA A 217 8.37 -15.77 9.65
N MET A 218 8.14 -16.87 10.36
CA MET A 218 6.86 -17.57 10.37
C MET A 218 6.45 -17.99 11.77
N PHE A 219 5.15 -17.87 12.04
CA PHE A 219 4.48 -18.44 13.19
C PHE A 219 3.24 -19.19 12.71
N GLY A 220 2.92 -20.33 13.33
CA GLY A 220 1.68 -21.07 13.11
C GLY A 220 1.11 -21.55 14.44
N GLY A 221 -0.18 -21.29 14.70
CA GLY A 221 -0.79 -21.64 15.97
C GLY A 221 -2.27 -21.25 16.12
N SER A 222 -2.70 -21.01 17.36
CA SER A 222 -4.06 -20.54 17.66
C SER A 222 -4.27 -19.11 17.17
N ARG A 223 -5.54 -18.74 16.94
CA ARG A 223 -5.94 -17.40 16.51
C ARG A 223 -5.47 -16.33 17.48
N GLU A 224 -5.74 -16.53 18.76
CA GLU A 224 -5.33 -15.62 19.83
C GLU A 224 -3.81 -15.35 19.83
N LYS A 225 -2.99 -16.40 19.73
CA LYS A 225 -1.52 -16.24 19.70
C LYS A 225 -1.04 -15.54 18.44
N ALA A 226 -1.64 -15.84 17.28
CA ALA A 226 -1.30 -15.20 16.02
C ALA A 226 -1.69 -13.70 16.02
N GLU A 227 -2.88 -13.36 16.52
CA GLU A 227 -3.35 -11.97 16.65
C GLU A 227 -2.52 -11.18 17.66
N ARG A 228 -2.13 -11.78 18.79
CA ARG A 228 -1.21 -11.19 19.76
C ARG A 228 0.16 -10.91 19.15
N LEU A 229 0.73 -11.88 18.43
CA LEU A 229 2.01 -11.72 17.72
C LEU A 229 1.93 -10.61 16.67
N ALA A 230 0.86 -10.58 15.87
CA ALA A 230 0.66 -9.55 14.86
C ALA A 230 0.58 -8.15 15.47
N SER A 231 -0.09 -8.00 16.62
CA SER A 231 -0.19 -6.71 17.32
C SER A 231 1.15 -6.26 17.89
N ILE A 232 1.96 -7.17 18.42
CA ILE A 232 3.35 -6.86 18.85
C ILE A 232 4.19 -6.42 17.65
N ILE A 233 4.13 -7.12 16.52
CA ILE A 233 4.87 -6.74 15.32
C ILE A 233 4.46 -5.34 14.82
N ARG A 234 3.16 -5.03 14.84
CA ARG A 234 2.64 -3.68 14.49
C ARG A 234 3.14 -2.61 15.43
N ALA A 235 3.10 -2.85 16.74
CA ALA A 235 3.65 -1.95 17.75
C ALA A 235 5.16 -1.70 17.53
N LEU A 236 5.91 -2.68 17.00
CA LEU A 236 7.32 -2.51 16.64
C LEU A 236 7.55 -1.79 15.30
N GLY A 237 6.49 -1.35 14.63
CA GLY A 237 6.53 -0.66 13.33
C GLY A 237 6.57 -1.60 12.12
N GLY A 238 6.19 -2.87 12.27
CA GLY A 238 6.08 -3.84 11.17
C GLY A 238 4.66 -4.03 10.67
N GLU A 239 4.51 -4.55 9.46
CA GLU A 239 3.22 -4.99 8.94
C GLU A 239 3.03 -6.49 9.16
N ALA A 240 1.96 -6.86 9.85
CA ALA A 240 1.63 -8.27 10.11
C ALA A 240 0.15 -8.56 9.82
N GLU A 241 -0.06 -9.57 8.97
CA GLU A 241 -1.37 -10.14 8.66
C GLU A 241 -1.49 -11.55 9.24
N VAL A 242 -2.68 -11.86 9.77
CA VAL A 242 -3.02 -13.20 10.27
C VAL A 242 -3.81 -13.94 9.18
N LYS A 243 -3.32 -15.10 8.76
CA LYS A 243 -3.92 -15.89 7.68
C LYS A 243 -4.20 -17.32 8.13
N TYR A 244 -5.40 -17.83 7.84
CA TYR A 244 -5.70 -19.24 8.11
C TYR A 244 -5.00 -20.15 7.09
N VAL A 245 -4.26 -21.13 7.60
CA VAL A 245 -3.57 -22.17 6.82
C VAL A 245 -3.98 -23.55 7.33
N LYS A 246 -4.59 -24.33 6.42
CA LYS A 246 -5.03 -25.71 6.70
C LYS A 246 -3.86 -26.54 7.24
N GLY A 247 -4.07 -27.18 8.40
CA GLY A 247 -3.06 -28.01 9.07
C GLY A 247 -2.03 -27.24 9.91
N LYS A 248 -2.01 -25.90 9.87
CA LYS A 248 -1.13 -25.05 10.70
C LYS A 248 -1.90 -24.10 11.63
N GLY A 249 -3.21 -23.96 11.45
CA GLY A 249 -4.02 -23.00 12.20
C GLY A 249 -3.92 -21.60 11.60
N GLN A 250 -3.75 -20.58 12.44
CA GLN A 250 -3.50 -19.22 12.00
C GLN A 250 -1.99 -18.99 11.83
N GLU A 251 -1.60 -18.39 10.71
CA GLU A 251 -0.21 -18.13 10.32
C GLU A 251 0.06 -16.62 10.29
N VAL A 252 1.19 -16.21 10.87
CA VAL A 252 1.78 -14.88 10.66
C VAL A 252 3.07 -15.09 9.89
N LYS A 253 3.26 -14.33 8.82
CA LYS A 253 4.40 -14.51 7.92
C LYS A 253 4.97 -13.17 7.46
N LEU A 254 6.26 -12.98 7.66
CA LEU A 254 7.03 -11.85 7.17
C LEU A 254 8.09 -12.34 6.17
N TYR A 255 8.27 -11.58 5.09
CA TYR A 255 9.35 -11.74 4.13
C TYR A 255 10.47 -10.74 4.42
N THR A 256 11.61 -10.85 3.73
CA THR A 256 12.78 -9.97 3.92
C THR A 256 12.42 -8.49 4.05
N ASP A 257 11.52 -7.97 3.21
CA ASP A 257 11.12 -6.56 3.27
C ASP A 257 10.31 -6.22 4.53
N GLY A 258 9.36 -7.08 4.92
CA GLY A 258 8.62 -6.93 6.18
C GLY A 258 9.50 -7.10 7.42
N ILE A 259 10.47 -8.02 7.37
CA ILE A 259 11.45 -8.25 8.44
C ILE A 259 12.35 -7.04 8.58
N THR A 260 12.88 -6.54 7.46
CA THR A 260 13.76 -5.40 7.50
C THR A 260 12.98 -4.23 8.04
N THR A 261 11.78 -3.89 7.51
CA THR A 261 10.94 -2.73 7.89
C THR A 261 10.87 -2.40 9.38
N ILE A 262 10.74 -3.39 10.26
CA ILE A 262 10.69 -3.21 11.73
C ILE A 262 11.98 -2.56 12.25
N ARG A 263 11.87 -1.37 12.88
CA ARG A 263 13.02 -0.57 13.34
C ARG A 263 13.42 -0.74 14.79
N HIS A 264 12.67 -1.52 15.57
CA HIS A 264 12.98 -1.72 16.98
C HIS A 264 14.38 -2.33 17.18
N ASP A 265 15.21 -1.72 18.04
CA ASP A 265 16.62 -2.07 18.22
C ASP A 265 16.83 -3.55 18.58
N GLY A 266 16.01 -4.08 19.49
CA GLY A 266 16.05 -5.48 19.88
C GLY A 266 15.76 -6.42 18.69
N TRP A 267 14.83 -6.03 17.81
CA TRP A 267 14.51 -6.81 16.61
C TRP A 267 15.65 -6.76 15.61
N LEU A 268 16.18 -5.57 15.30
CA LEU A 268 17.30 -5.41 14.37
C LEU A 268 18.54 -6.19 14.86
N LYS A 269 18.83 -6.13 16.16
CA LYS A 269 19.91 -6.91 16.78
C LYS A 269 19.69 -8.42 16.62
N ALA A 270 18.47 -8.89 16.82
CA ALA A 270 18.12 -10.31 16.64
C ALA A 270 18.26 -10.75 15.17
N VAL A 271 17.77 -9.96 14.22
CA VAL A 271 17.89 -10.24 12.78
C VAL A 271 19.36 -10.21 12.34
N ARG A 272 20.11 -9.20 12.78
CA ARG A 272 21.53 -9.05 12.44
C ARG A 272 22.36 -10.21 12.98
N SER A 273 22.17 -10.56 14.25
CA SER A 273 22.85 -11.71 14.87
C SER A 273 22.53 -13.04 14.15
N PHE A 274 21.31 -13.21 13.63
CA PHE A 274 20.96 -14.37 12.81
C PHE A 274 21.76 -14.41 11.50
N VAL A 275 21.85 -13.28 10.78
CA VAL A 275 22.61 -13.18 9.53
C VAL A 275 24.12 -13.36 9.76
N ASP A 276 24.67 -12.76 10.81
CA ASP A 276 26.09 -12.94 11.19
C ASP A 276 26.40 -14.41 11.49
N GLU A 277 25.53 -15.11 12.24
CA GLU A 277 25.73 -16.53 12.56
C GLU A 277 25.61 -17.43 11.32
N LEU A 278 24.74 -17.10 10.36
CA LEU A 278 24.66 -17.80 9.07
C LEU A 278 25.96 -17.67 8.28
N TYR A 279 26.54 -16.47 8.22
CA TYR A 279 27.81 -16.23 7.52
C TYR A 279 28.96 -16.96 8.21
N ASN A 280 29.07 -16.84 9.54
CA ASN A 280 30.13 -17.49 10.31
C ASN A 280 30.09 -19.03 10.21
N LYS A 281 28.91 -19.62 9.98
CA LYS A 281 28.76 -21.07 9.73
C LYS A 281 28.80 -21.45 8.24
N GLY A 282 29.18 -20.52 7.35
CA GLY A 282 29.30 -20.76 5.91
C GLY A 282 27.98 -21.10 5.20
N ARG A 283 26.83 -20.67 5.75
CA ARG A 283 25.51 -20.93 5.17
C ARG A 283 25.11 -19.93 4.08
N ILE A 284 25.82 -18.81 3.98
CA ILE A 284 25.65 -17.77 2.96
C ILE A 284 27.01 -17.27 2.49
N SER A 285 27.10 -16.79 1.24
CA SER A 285 28.33 -16.21 0.69
C SER A 285 28.60 -14.82 1.26
N GLU A 286 29.83 -14.31 1.08
CA GLU A 286 30.21 -12.97 1.51
C GLU A 286 29.39 -11.88 0.79
N GLU A 287 29.14 -12.03 -0.52
CA GLU A 287 28.30 -11.10 -1.28
C GLU A 287 26.88 -11.08 -0.72
N ARG A 288 26.32 -12.26 -0.41
CA ARG A 288 24.96 -12.36 0.13
C ARG A 288 24.88 -11.79 1.54
N TYR A 289 25.90 -12.03 2.37
CA TYR A 289 26.03 -11.43 3.68
C TYR A 289 26.02 -9.90 3.59
N LYS A 290 26.92 -9.32 2.79
CA LYS A 290 27.02 -7.86 2.58
C LYS A 290 25.68 -7.27 2.11
N GLN A 291 24.98 -7.94 1.20
CA GLN A 291 23.67 -7.49 0.72
C GLN A 291 22.61 -7.49 1.84
N LEU A 292 22.46 -8.60 2.57
CA LEU A 292 21.48 -8.69 3.66
C LEU A 292 21.75 -7.68 4.78
N VAL A 293 23.01 -7.51 5.14
CA VAL A 293 23.49 -6.49 6.08
C VAL A 293 23.06 -5.09 5.63
N LYS A 294 23.36 -4.75 4.37
CA LYS A 294 22.98 -3.47 3.79
C LYS A 294 21.47 -3.27 3.81
N ASP A 295 20.68 -4.29 3.47
CA ASP A 295 19.21 -4.21 3.47
C ASP A 295 18.62 -4.02 4.89
N ILE A 296 19.20 -4.68 5.89
CA ILE A 296 18.82 -4.50 7.31
C ILE A 296 19.10 -3.06 7.76
N ASP A 297 20.31 -2.56 7.50
CA ASP A 297 20.79 -1.26 7.96
C ASP A 297 20.09 -0.11 7.23
N ALA A 298 19.85 -0.26 5.92
CA ALA A 298 19.23 0.78 5.08
C ALA A 298 17.75 1.03 5.43
N GLY A 299 17.07 -0.02 5.86
CA GLY A 299 15.72 0.03 6.36
C GLY A 299 14.60 -0.02 5.33
N PRO A 300 13.35 0.42 5.58
CA PRO A 300 12.20 0.11 4.71
C PRO A 300 12.45 0.49 3.23
N ASN A 301 11.91 -0.25 2.27
CA ASN A 301 12.06 0.06 0.85
C ASN A 301 10.81 0.71 0.25
N THR A 302 9.87 1.16 1.07
CA THR A 302 8.59 1.67 0.60
C THR A 302 8.54 3.20 0.50
N VAL A 303 7.70 3.68 -0.43
CA VAL A 303 7.33 5.08 -0.61
C VAL A 303 5.81 5.17 -0.81
N LYS A 304 5.18 6.27 -0.36
CA LYS A 304 3.72 6.40 -0.37
C LYS A 304 3.23 7.43 -1.37
N LEU A 305 2.23 7.07 -2.17
CA LEU A 305 1.54 7.98 -3.09
C LEU A 305 0.05 7.62 -3.15
N ALA A 306 -0.81 8.62 -3.01
CA ALA A 306 -2.27 8.47 -3.02
C ALA A 306 -2.76 7.43 -1.99
N GLY A 307 -2.11 7.36 -0.83
CA GLY A 307 -2.40 6.38 0.21
C GLY A 307 -1.89 4.96 -0.06
N VAL A 308 -1.28 4.70 -1.22
CA VAL A 308 -0.73 3.39 -1.61
C VAL A 308 0.77 3.35 -1.31
N GLU A 309 1.23 2.25 -0.71
CA GLU A 309 2.65 2.04 -0.38
C GLU A 309 3.32 1.16 -1.43
N PHE A 310 4.27 1.75 -2.16
CA PHE A 310 5.03 1.10 -3.22
C PHE A 310 6.40 0.70 -2.72
N SER A 311 6.79 -0.55 -2.95
CA SER A 311 8.16 -1.02 -2.80
C SER A 311 9.04 -0.47 -3.93
N VAL A 312 10.26 -0.10 -3.58
CA VAL A 312 11.26 0.45 -4.49
C VAL A 312 12.44 -0.49 -4.59
N TYR A 313 12.79 -0.85 -5.81
CA TYR A 313 13.96 -1.66 -6.13
C TYR A 313 14.78 -1.01 -7.23
N TYR A 314 16.07 -1.35 -7.24
CA TYR A 314 16.98 -1.06 -8.34
C TYR A 314 17.56 -2.36 -8.86
N ASN A 315 17.33 -2.62 -10.15
CA ASN A 315 17.83 -3.81 -10.81
C ASN A 315 19.16 -3.46 -11.49
N ASP A 316 20.28 -3.79 -10.85
CA ASP A 316 21.62 -3.52 -11.36
C ASP A 316 21.85 -4.13 -12.75
N THR A 317 21.32 -5.34 -12.99
CA THR A 317 21.52 -6.06 -14.26
C THR A 317 20.79 -5.39 -15.43
N ARG A 318 19.59 -4.88 -15.19
CA ARG A 318 18.79 -4.17 -16.20
C ARG A 318 19.05 -2.67 -16.22
N ASN A 319 19.74 -2.15 -15.20
CA ASN A 319 19.90 -0.72 -14.94
C ASN A 319 18.53 0.01 -14.94
N THR A 320 17.57 -0.53 -14.18
CA THR A 320 16.19 -0.03 -14.13
C THR A 320 15.70 0.16 -12.71
N ILE A 321 14.88 1.19 -12.49
CA ILE A 321 14.18 1.43 -11.22
C ILE A 321 12.80 0.77 -11.31
N GLU A 322 12.47 -0.02 -10.31
CA GLU A 322 11.17 -0.72 -10.21
C GLU A 322 10.44 -0.16 -8.99
N VAL A 323 9.23 0.37 -9.22
CA VAL A 323 8.35 0.91 -8.17
C VAL A 323 7.03 0.18 -8.26
N GLU A 324 6.77 -0.72 -7.31
CA GLU A 324 5.70 -1.69 -7.42
C GLU A 324 4.88 -1.85 -6.14
N TYR A 325 3.60 -2.19 -6.31
CA TYR A 325 2.66 -2.51 -5.26
C TYR A 325 1.93 -3.80 -5.60
N GLN A 326 1.85 -4.72 -4.63
CA GLN A 326 1.23 -6.04 -4.82
C GLN A 326 -0.03 -6.18 -3.95
N PRO A 327 -1.21 -5.75 -4.43
CA PRO A 327 -2.42 -5.84 -3.64
C PRO A 327 -2.82 -7.29 -3.39
N GLY A 328 -3.16 -7.61 -2.13
CA GLY A 328 -3.59 -8.94 -1.71
C GLY A 328 -5.03 -9.32 -2.13
N SER A 329 -5.81 -8.36 -2.65
CA SER A 329 -7.20 -8.58 -3.06
C SER A 329 -7.59 -7.71 -4.26
N GLU A 330 -8.65 -8.11 -4.96
CA GLU A 330 -9.22 -7.32 -6.06
C GLU A 330 -9.76 -5.97 -5.59
N THR A 331 -10.34 -5.91 -4.40
CA THR A 331 -10.82 -4.67 -3.79
C THR A 331 -9.65 -3.70 -3.55
N SER A 332 -8.56 -4.17 -2.94
CA SER A 332 -7.36 -3.35 -2.70
C SER A 332 -6.73 -2.89 -4.02
N LYS A 333 -6.70 -3.76 -5.03
CA LYS A 333 -6.27 -3.41 -6.38
C LYS A 333 -7.12 -2.26 -6.94
N ASN A 334 -8.44 -2.42 -6.99
CA ASN A 334 -9.34 -1.39 -7.54
C ASN A 334 -9.27 -0.07 -6.76
N ALA A 335 -9.14 -0.13 -5.44
CA ALA A 335 -8.95 1.05 -4.60
C ALA A 335 -7.65 1.80 -4.98
N ALA A 336 -6.54 1.09 -5.15
CA ALA A 336 -5.28 1.68 -5.58
C ALA A 336 -5.37 2.31 -6.99
N LEU A 337 -6.04 1.65 -7.94
CA LEU A 337 -6.25 2.19 -9.30
C LEU A 337 -7.08 3.47 -9.27
N ASN A 338 -8.16 3.48 -8.50
CA ASN A 338 -9.02 4.66 -8.34
C ASN A 338 -8.25 5.81 -7.68
N ALA A 339 -7.45 5.53 -6.66
CA ALA A 339 -6.64 6.53 -5.97
C ALA A 339 -5.59 7.17 -6.90
N LEU A 340 -4.87 6.35 -7.68
CA LEU A 340 -3.90 6.84 -8.67
C LEU A 340 -4.59 7.64 -9.79
N SER A 341 -5.74 7.17 -10.29
CA SER A 341 -6.51 7.86 -11.34
C SER A 341 -7.07 9.20 -10.86
N ALA A 342 -7.51 9.28 -9.59
CA ALA A 342 -7.97 10.52 -8.97
C ALA A 342 -6.87 11.59 -8.86
N ARG A 343 -5.59 11.17 -8.89
CA ARG A 343 -4.44 12.09 -8.99
C ARG A 343 -4.12 12.54 -10.41
N GLY A 344 -4.82 12.02 -11.43
CA GLY A 344 -4.52 12.29 -12.84
C GLY A 344 -3.46 11.36 -13.44
N LEU A 345 -3.14 10.24 -12.79
CA LEU A 345 -2.31 9.20 -13.39
C LEU A 345 -3.16 8.26 -14.28
N VAL A 346 -2.60 7.81 -15.40
CA VAL A 346 -3.35 7.07 -16.44
C VAL A 346 -2.80 5.64 -16.54
N GLU A 347 -3.68 4.65 -16.45
CA GLU A 347 -3.32 3.24 -16.64
C GLU A 347 -2.80 2.99 -18.06
N GLY A 348 -1.74 2.19 -18.18
CA GLY A 348 -1.07 1.90 -19.44
C GLY A 348 -0.10 2.99 -19.92
N VAL A 349 -0.07 4.14 -19.24
CA VAL A 349 0.89 5.22 -19.48
C VAL A 349 1.74 5.43 -18.24
N HIS A 350 1.14 5.94 -17.16
CA HIS A 350 1.83 6.31 -15.91
C HIS A 350 2.01 5.13 -14.95
N PHE A 351 1.13 4.14 -15.00
CA PHE A 351 1.30 2.90 -14.28
C PHE A 351 0.74 1.73 -15.10
N THR A 352 1.18 0.52 -14.79
CA THR A 352 0.70 -0.71 -15.43
C THR A 352 0.17 -1.67 -14.39
N VAL A 353 -0.84 -2.45 -14.79
CA VAL A 353 -1.40 -3.51 -13.96
C VAL A 353 -1.09 -4.85 -14.62
N THR A 354 -0.31 -5.67 -13.92
CA THR A 354 -0.10 -7.07 -14.27
C THR A 354 -0.98 -7.91 -13.37
N THR A 355 -1.63 -8.91 -13.97
CA THR A 355 -2.35 -9.93 -13.21
C THR A 355 -1.76 -11.28 -13.57
N GLY A 356 -0.97 -11.84 -12.66
CA GLY A 356 -0.38 -13.16 -12.81
C GLY A 356 -1.27 -14.21 -12.17
N GLY A 357 -1.45 -15.36 -12.82
CA GLY A 357 -2.39 -16.40 -12.35
C GLY A 357 -3.88 -16.01 -12.41
N ALA A 358 -4.22 -14.87 -13.03
CA ALA A 358 -5.59 -14.53 -13.41
C ALA A 358 -6.07 -15.46 -14.52
N GLY A 359 -7.25 -16.03 -14.30
CA GLY A 359 -7.81 -17.07 -15.14
C GLY A 359 -8.33 -18.25 -14.35
N SER A 360 -8.03 -18.36 -13.04
CA SER A 360 -8.66 -19.37 -12.19
C SER A 360 -9.04 -18.92 -10.78
N TYR A 361 -10.09 -19.53 -10.26
CA TYR A 361 -10.53 -19.50 -8.88
C TYR A 361 -10.26 -20.85 -8.23
N VAL A 362 -10.05 -20.85 -6.94
CA VAL A 362 -10.07 -22.05 -6.11
C VAL A 362 -11.28 -21.95 -5.20
N ILE A 363 -12.23 -22.86 -5.41
CA ILE A 363 -13.35 -23.07 -4.51
C ILE A 363 -12.94 -24.12 -3.49
N ARG A 364 -12.85 -23.72 -2.23
CA ARG A 364 -12.61 -24.62 -1.11
C ARG A 364 -13.93 -25.07 -0.55
N VAL A 365 -14.16 -26.37 -0.50
CA VAL A 365 -15.37 -26.95 0.07
C VAL A 365 -15.02 -27.59 1.42
N ALA A 366 -15.87 -27.38 2.42
CA ALA A 366 -15.74 -28.05 3.70
C ALA A 366 -15.80 -29.58 3.51
N GLY A 367 -14.95 -30.31 4.23
CA GLY A 367 -14.67 -31.73 3.96
C GLY A 367 -15.91 -32.62 3.94
N GLU A 368 -16.85 -32.38 4.87
CA GLU A 368 -18.11 -33.12 4.96
C GLU A 368 -19.09 -32.84 3.80
N PHE A 369 -18.96 -31.69 3.14
CA PHE A 369 -19.79 -31.31 1.98
C PHE A 369 -19.08 -31.55 0.64
N TYR A 370 -17.84 -32.03 0.67
CA TYR A 370 -17.02 -32.20 -0.53
C TYR A 370 -17.62 -33.21 -1.51
N ALA A 371 -18.09 -34.36 -1.02
CA ALA A 371 -18.73 -35.38 -1.87
C ALA A 371 -19.99 -34.82 -2.55
N LYS A 372 -20.81 -34.07 -1.80
CA LYS A 372 -22.01 -33.40 -2.29
C LYS A 372 -21.68 -32.34 -3.35
N ALA A 373 -20.59 -31.59 -3.16
CA ALA A 373 -20.11 -30.61 -4.14
C ALA A 373 -19.63 -31.26 -5.44
N VAL A 374 -18.89 -32.37 -5.35
CA VAL A 374 -18.44 -33.12 -6.54
C VAL A 374 -19.63 -33.73 -7.28
N GLU A 375 -20.60 -34.30 -6.57
CA GLU A 375 -21.83 -34.84 -7.16
C GLU A 375 -22.68 -33.76 -7.83
N ALA A 376 -22.78 -32.58 -7.20
CA ALA A 376 -23.46 -31.42 -7.78
C ALA A 376 -22.84 -30.97 -9.10
N LEU A 377 -21.50 -30.96 -9.18
CA LEU A 377 -20.80 -30.62 -10.42
C LEU A 377 -20.93 -31.71 -11.48
N ALA A 378 -20.86 -33.00 -11.10
CA ALA A 378 -21.07 -34.11 -12.03
C ALA A 378 -22.50 -34.16 -12.61
N ARG A 379 -23.50 -33.68 -11.86
CA ARG A 379 -24.90 -33.52 -12.32
C ARG A 379 -25.15 -32.22 -13.09
N SER A 380 -24.21 -31.28 -13.04
CA SER A 380 -24.29 -30.04 -13.81
C SER A 380 -23.86 -30.28 -15.26
N ARG A 381 -24.16 -29.34 -16.17
CA ARG A 381 -23.65 -29.38 -17.56
C ARG A 381 -22.18 -28.94 -17.68
N LEU A 382 -21.42 -28.99 -16.58
CA LEU A 382 -20.03 -28.54 -16.51
C LEU A 382 -19.09 -29.74 -16.58
N GLU A 383 -18.19 -29.74 -17.56
CA GLU A 383 -17.15 -30.75 -17.75
C GLU A 383 -15.89 -30.48 -16.91
N GLU A 384 -15.42 -31.51 -16.21
CA GLU A 384 -14.11 -31.50 -15.53
C GLU A 384 -12.95 -31.48 -16.55
N GLY A 385 -11.87 -30.76 -16.24
CA GLY A 385 -10.75 -30.47 -17.13
C GLY A 385 -10.96 -29.27 -18.06
N LYS A 386 -12.22 -28.96 -18.42
CA LYS A 386 -12.59 -27.81 -19.24
C LYS A 386 -13.07 -26.61 -18.43
N HIS A 387 -14.05 -26.83 -17.54
CA HIS A 387 -14.68 -25.78 -16.73
C HIS A 387 -14.11 -25.69 -15.31
N TYR A 388 -13.86 -26.85 -14.70
CA TYR A 388 -13.26 -26.97 -13.38
C TYR A 388 -12.32 -28.19 -13.31
N ALA A 389 -11.48 -28.27 -12.29
CA ALA A 389 -10.60 -29.41 -12.02
C ALA A 389 -10.63 -29.74 -10.53
N ILE A 390 -10.78 -31.02 -10.21
CA ILE A 390 -10.93 -31.49 -8.83
C ILE A 390 -9.55 -31.76 -8.21
N ARG A 391 -9.31 -31.21 -7.02
CA ARG A 391 -8.11 -31.47 -6.20
C ARG A 391 -8.53 -32.15 -4.88
N SER A 392 -8.82 -33.44 -4.99
CA SER A 392 -9.34 -34.29 -3.91
C SER A 392 -8.54 -34.26 -2.61
N LYS A 393 -7.20 -34.25 -2.69
CA LYS A 393 -6.33 -34.17 -1.50
C LYS A 393 -6.53 -32.89 -0.66
N ARG A 394 -7.09 -31.82 -1.24
CA ARG A 394 -7.22 -30.51 -0.58
C ARG A 394 -8.67 -30.08 -0.36
N CYS A 395 -9.66 -30.86 -0.82
CA CYS A 395 -11.07 -30.45 -0.91
C CYS A 395 -11.23 -29.14 -1.72
N GLU A 396 -10.46 -29.01 -2.80
CA GLU A 396 -10.39 -27.81 -3.63
C GLU A 396 -10.91 -28.12 -5.05
N ILE A 397 -11.68 -27.20 -5.61
CA ILE A 397 -12.13 -27.21 -7.00
C ILE A 397 -11.49 -25.99 -7.67
N SER A 398 -10.59 -26.23 -8.61
CA SER A 398 -9.99 -25.17 -9.43
C SER A 398 -10.96 -24.85 -10.57
N VAL A 399 -11.29 -23.59 -10.80
CA VAL A 399 -12.31 -23.17 -11.77
C VAL A 399 -11.73 -22.10 -12.66
N LYS A 400 -11.98 -22.09 -13.97
CA LYS A 400 -11.53 -20.95 -14.79
C LYS A 400 -12.41 -19.72 -14.56
N THR A 401 -11.88 -18.52 -14.74
CA THR A 401 -12.57 -17.26 -14.41
C THR A 401 -13.92 -17.14 -15.11
N GLU A 402 -13.98 -17.46 -16.40
CA GLU A 402 -15.17 -17.47 -17.25
C GLU A 402 -16.25 -18.49 -16.82
N HIS A 403 -15.90 -19.44 -15.94
CA HIS A 403 -16.79 -20.50 -15.47
C HIS A 403 -17.06 -20.42 -13.96
N LYS A 404 -16.51 -19.42 -13.27
CA LYS A 404 -16.66 -19.23 -11.82
C LYS A 404 -18.12 -19.20 -11.41
N ASP A 405 -18.92 -18.31 -12.00
CA ASP A 405 -20.30 -18.13 -11.58
C ASP A 405 -21.16 -19.35 -11.92
N ALA A 406 -20.87 -20.05 -13.02
CA ALA A 406 -21.54 -21.29 -13.37
C ALA A 406 -21.29 -22.41 -12.35
N VAL A 407 -20.03 -22.60 -11.94
CA VAL A 407 -19.66 -23.59 -10.91
C VAL A 407 -20.26 -23.21 -9.55
N VAL A 408 -20.18 -21.93 -9.14
CA VAL A 408 -20.76 -21.45 -7.88
C VAL A 408 -22.28 -21.65 -7.85
N ASN A 409 -22.97 -21.34 -8.95
CA ASN A 409 -24.41 -21.53 -9.06
C ASN A 409 -24.80 -23.01 -9.03
N ALA A 410 -24.01 -23.91 -9.63
CA ALA A 410 -24.25 -25.35 -9.53
C ALA A 410 -24.13 -25.86 -8.08
N LEU A 411 -23.16 -25.36 -7.31
CA LEU A 411 -23.03 -25.68 -5.88
C LEU A 411 -24.22 -25.14 -5.07
N LYS A 412 -24.63 -23.88 -5.33
CA LYS A 412 -25.80 -23.25 -4.69
C LYS A 412 -27.10 -24.01 -5.00
N ALA A 413 -27.29 -24.45 -6.24
CA ALA A 413 -28.44 -25.25 -6.65
C ALA A 413 -28.53 -26.61 -5.94
N ALA A 414 -27.39 -27.16 -5.50
CA ALA A 414 -27.34 -28.36 -4.67
C ALA A 414 -27.56 -28.09 -3.17
N GLY A 415 -27.95 -26.86 -2.80
CA GLY A 415 -28.14 -26.46 -1.41
C GLY A 415 -26.82 -26.27 -0.64
N LEU A 416 -25.73 -25.92 -1.33
CA LEU A 416 -24.47 -25.51 -0.69
C LEU A 416 -24.42 -23.98 -0.60
N GLU A 417 -24.06 -23.45 0.56
CA GLU A 417 -24.05 -22.00 0.81
C GLU A 417 -22.61 -21.50 0.81
N GLU A 418 -22.37 -20.42 0.07
CA GLU A 418 -21.08 -19.73 0.05
C GLU A 418 -20.85 -19.05 1.42
N GLY A 419 -19.66 -19.20 1.99
CA GLY A 419 -19.32 -18.75 3.34
C GLY A 419 -19.60 -19.77 4.45
N LYS A 420 -20.47 -20.75 4.21
CA LYS A 420 -20.79 -21.83 5.17
C LYS A 420 -20.27 -23.19 4.73
N HIS A 421 -20.58 -23.61 3.50
CA HIS A 421 -20.22 -24.92 2.96
C HIS A 421 -19.03 -24.84 1.99
N PHE A 422 -18.83 -23.71 1.31
CA PHE A 422 -17.66 -23.47 0.47
C PHE A 422 -17.26 -22.00 0.44
N ALA A 423 -16.00 -21.72 0.07
CA ALA A 423 -15.47 -20.37 -0.11
C ALA A 423 -14.75 -20.25 -1.46
N VAL A 424 -14.97 -19.15 -2.16
CA VAL A 424 -14.39 -18.87 -3.48
C VAL A 424 -13.21 -17.93 -3.31
N LYS A 425 -12.03 -18.32 -3.81
CA LYS A 425 -10.82 -17.49 -3.75
C LYS A 425 -10.22 -17.32 -5.15
N SER A 426 -9.84 -16.10 -5.53
CA SER A 426 -9.04 -15.88 -6.74
C SER A 426 -7.64 -16.49 -6.55
N SER A 427 -7.13 -17.22 -7.54
CA SER A 427 -5.73 -17.68 -7.54
C SER A 427 -4.76 -16.64 -8.14
N GLY A 428 -5.27 -15.49 -8.59
CA GLY A 428 -4.46 -14.42 -9.15
C GLY A 428 -3.66 -13.67 -8.09
N HIS A 429 -2.48 -13.20 -8.47
CA HIS A 429 -1.78 -12.12 -7.81
C HIS A 429 -1.84 -10.89 -8.71
N TYR A 430 -2.00 -9.72 -8.08
CA TYR A 430 -2.03 -8.43 -8.74
C TYR A 430 -0.72 -7.72 -8.47
N GLU A 431 -0.26 -6.98 -9.46
CA GLU A 431 0.93 -6.14 -9.34
C GLU A 431 0.67 -4.86 -10.12
N ILE A 432 0.89 -3.72 -9.44
CA ILE A 432 0.78 -2.38 -9.99
C ILE A 432 2.18 -1.79 -10.02
N ARG A 433 2.67 -1.41 -11.19
CA ARG A 433 4.00 -0.80 -11.36
C ARG A 433 3.90 0.62 -11.88
N ILE A 434 4.56 1.56 -11.22
CA ILE A 434 4.74 2.92 -11.75
C ILE A 434 5.78 2.88 -12.87
N THR A 435 5.45 3.46 -14.02
CA THR A 435 6.35 3.51 -15.17
C THR A 435 7.31 4.69 -15.05
N HIS A 436 8.36 4.75 -15.90
CA HIS A 436 9.20 5.95 -15.99
C HIS A 436 8.40 7.20 -16.37
N ASP A 437 7.41 7.08 -17.27
CA ASP A 437 6.49 8.19 -17.59
C ASP A 437 5.64 8.59 -16.39
N GLY A 438 5.24 7.62 -15.56
CA GLY A 438 4.60 7.88 -14.28
C GLY A 438 5.49 8.67 -13.33
N LEU A 439 6.76 8.28 -13.18
CA LEU A 439 7.73 9.01 -12.36
C LEU A 439 7.95 10.45 -12.87
N ARG A 440 8.02 10.63 -14.19
CA ARG A 440 8.10 11.96 -14.84
C ARG A 440 6.85 12.79 -14.55
N GLN A 441 5.65 12.20 -14.68
CA GLN A 441 4.40 12.88 -14.37
C GLN A 441 4.29 13.29 -12.89
N ILE A 442 4.69 12.40 -11.97
CA ILE A 442 4.75 12.72 -10.53
C ILE A 442 5.76 13.83 -10.27
N GLN A 443 6.90 13.86 -10.97
CA GLN A 443 7.86 14.97 -10.89
C GLN A 443 7.27 16.30 -11.38
N ARG A 444 6.44 16.30 -12.43
CA ARG A 444 5.71 17.51 -12.87
C ARG A 444 4.71 17.98 -11.83
N MET A 445 3.98 17.06 -11.20
CA MET A 445 3.08 17.37 -10.09
C MET A 445 3.84 18.05 -8.94
N ALA A 446 5.00 17.49 -8.57
CA ALA A 446 5.86 18.07 -7.55
C ALA A 446 6.34 19.49 -7.93
N GLN A 447 6.76 19.73 -9.17
CA GLN A 447 7.14 21.07 -9.65
C GLN A 447 5.96 22.05 -9.68
N SER A 448 4.73 21.55 -9.82
CA SER A 448 3.51 22.34 -9.80
C SER A 448 2.99 22.62 -8.37
N GLY A 449 3.72 22.18 -7.34
CA GLY A 449 3.40 22.42 -5.93
C GLY A 449 2.68 21.28 -5.21
N ASP A 450 2.53 20.09 -5.82
CA ASP A 450 1.97 18.92 -5.12
C ASP A 450 2.96 18.38 -4.08
N THR A 451 2.70 18.70 -2.81
CA THR A 451 3.57 18.32 -1.67
C THR A 451 3.67 16.81 -1.45
N GLU A 452 2.65 16.02 -1.82
CA GLU A 452 2.71 14.57 -1.68
C GLU A 452 3.58 13.96 -2.79
N ALA A 453 3.46 14.47 -4.02
CA ALA A 453 4.34 14.09 -5.12
C ALA A 453 5.82 14.46 -4.83
N GLU A 454 6.06 15.64 -4.25
CA GLU A 454 7.40 16.05 -3.81
C GLU A 454 7.96 15.08 -2.76
N ARG A 455 7.15 14.75 -1.74
CA ARG A 455 7.53 13.81 -0.69
C ARG A 455 7.82 12.42 -1.25
N PHE A 456 7.05 11.97 -2.25
CA PHE A 456 7.26 10.71 -2.94
C PHE A 456 8.60 10.67 -3.69
N ILE A 457 8.91 11.69 -4.51
CA ILE A 457 10.17 11.74 -5.27
C ILE A 457 11.39 11.83 -4.33
N ARG A 458 11.29 12.60 -3.25
CA ARG A 458 12.33 12.65 -2.22
C ARG A 458 12.52 11.29 -1.54
N GLY A 459 11.43 10.66 -1.11
CA GLY A 459 11.48 9.32 -0.52
C GLY A 459 12.09 8.29 -1.45
N LEU A 460 11.76 8.34 -2.75
CA LEU A 460 12.33 7.45 -3.76
C LEU A 460 13.85 7.62 -3.87
N LYS A 461 14.34 8.87 -3.92
CA LYS A 461 15.78 9.18 -3.93
C LYS A 461 16.48 8.66 -2.67
N ASP A 462 15.87 8.87 -1.50
CA ASP A 462 16.44 8.47 -0.21
C ASP A 462 16.54 6.94 -0.12
N VAL A 463 15.49 6.21 -0.51
CA VAL A 463 15.48 4.74 -0.58
C VAL A 463 16.54 4.21 -1.53
N LEU A 464 16.63 4.77 -2.74
CA LEU A 464 17.62 4.34 -3.73
C LEU A 464 19.05 4.59 -3.25
N ARG A 465 19.31 5.77 -2.65
CA ARG A 465 20.63 6.11 -2.11
C ARG A 465 21.07 5.16 -1.02
N ARG A 466 20.22 4.94 0.00
CA ARG A 466 20.58 4.12 1.16
C ARG A 466 20.76 2.63 0.82
N ARG A 467 19.91 2.08 -0.07
CA ARG A 467 19.92 0.66 -0.42
C ARG A 467 20.84 0.30 -1.59
N TYR A 468 21.01 1.20 -2.56
CA TYR A 468 21.70 0.88 -3.82
C TYR A 468 22.85 1.83 -4.16
N GLY A 469 22.95 2.97 -3.47
CA GLY A 469 24.05 3.92 -3.64
C GLY A 469 23.86 4.88 -4.82
N ASP A 470 24.93 5.59 -5.17
CA ASP A 470 24.85 6.73 -6.09
C ASP A 470 24.51 6.36 -7.54
N ASN A 471 24.82 5.13 -7.98
CA ASN A 471 24.45 4.67 -9.33
C ASN A 471 22.93 4.64 -9.51
N ALA A 472 22.20 4.14 -8.51
CA ALA A 472 20.74 4.13 -8.53
C ALA A 472 20.16 5.55 -8.49
N VAL A 473 20.77 6.45 -7.72
CA VAL A 473 20.37 7.86 -7.67
C VAL A 473 20.63 8.55 -9.01
N LYS A 474 21.77 8.28 -9.65
CA LYS A 474 22.07 8.79 -10.99
C LYS A 474 21.04 8.31 -11.99
N LYS A 475 20.64 7.04 -11.92
CA LYS A 475 19.57 6.51 -12.79
C LYS A 475 18.22 7.21 -12.53
N LEU A 476 17.88 7.49 -11.28
CA LEU A 476 16.66 8.24 -10.96
C LEU A 476 16.73 9.65 -11.55
N ILE A 477 17.86 10.33 -11.41
CA ILE A 477 18.05 11.66 -12.00
C ILE A 477 17.85 11.58 -13.52
N GLU A 478 18.49 10.64 -14.21
CA GLU A 478 18.32 10.42 -15.65
C GLU A 478 16.84 10.23 -16.04
N VAL A 479 16.07 9.44 -15.28
CA VAL A 479 14.63 9.23 -15.54
C VAL A 479 13.82 10.51 -15.34
N LEU A 480 14.16 11.32 -14.36
CA LEU A 480 13.43 12.54 -13.98
C LEU A 480 13.87 13.80 -14.74
N THR A 481 15.09 13.84 -15.27
CA THR A 481 15.66 15.00 -15.99
C THR A 481 14.73 15.53 -17.08
N PRO A 482 14.13 14.69 -17.96
CA PRO A 482 13.20 15.19 -18.97
C PRO A 482 12.06 16.04 -18.43
N ALA A 483 11.50 15.67 -17.26
CA ALA A 483 10.45 16.44 -16.60
C ALA A 483 11.00 17.71 -15.91
N ARG A 484 12.25 17.68 -15.42
CA ARG A 484 12.89 18.81 -14.73
C ARG A 484 13.28 19.93 -15.68
N GLU A 485 13.69 19.58 -16.88
CA GLU A 485 14.19 20.52 -17.89
C GLU A 485 13.10 21.01 -18.85
N GLU A 486 11.83 20.65 -18.64
CA GLU A 486 10.74 21.05 -19.56
C GLU A 486 10.61 22.57 -19.69
N GLY A 487 10.73 23.06 -20.92
CA GLY A 487 10.66 24.48 -21.24
C GLY A 487 11.78 25.35 -20.67
N THR A 488 12.91 24.78 -20.26
CA THR A 488 14.05 25.55 -19.71
C THR A 488 15.04 26.04 -20.76
N LEU A 489 15.03 25.45 -21.96
CA LEU A 489 15.95 25.83 -23.03
C LEU A 489 15.29 26.80 -24.01
N ASP A 490 15.92 27.96 -24.12
CA ASP A 490 15.67 28.97 -25.13
C ASP A 490 16.62 28.82 -26.33
N LEU A 491 16.23 29.41 -27.45
CA LEU A 491 17.04 29.50 -28.65
C LEU A 491 17.71 30.88 -28.72
N PRO A 492 18.87 31.02 -29.38
CA PRO A 492 19.55 30.00 -30.19
C PRO A 492 20.42 29.00 -29.40
N LEU A 493 20.49 27.76 -29.87
CA LEU A 493 21.27 26.67 -29.26
C LEU A 493 22.52 26.35 -30.11
N ALA A 494 23.70 26.40 -29.51
CA ALA A 494 24.94 26.00 -30.18
C ALA A 494 25.03 24.47 -30.33
N VAL A 495 25.47 24.01 -31.50
CA VAL A 495 25.67 22.61 -31.86
C VAL A 495 27.15 22.37 -32.07
N TYR A 496 27.69 21.36 -31.40
CA TYR A 496 29.11 21.01 -31.45
C TYR A 496 29.29 19.63 -32.10
N ASP A 497 30.40 19.43 -32.81
CA ASP A 497 30.83 18.11 -33.26
C ASP A 497 31.49 17.30 -32.11
N GLU A 498 31.82 16.04 -32.38
CA GLU A 498 32.51 15.16 -31.42
C GLU A 498 33.89 15.70 -30.96
N LYS A 499 34.47 16.64 -31.70
CA LYS A 499 35.75 17.28 -31.39
C LYS A 499 35.58 18.59 -30.61
N GLY A 500 34.34 18.99 -30.31
CA GLY A 500 34.02 20.21 -29.58
C GLY A 500 34.02 21.48 -30.43
N ASN A 501 34.08 21.39 -31.75
CA ASN A 501 33.95 22.54 -32.64
C ASN A 501 32.49 22.89 -32.84
N MET A 502 32.14 24.17 -32.79
CA MET A 502 30.79 24.61 -33.11
C MET A 502 30.55 24.45 -34.61
N VAL A 503 29.62 23.56 -35.00
CA VAL A 503 29.31 23.24 -36.39
C VAL A 503 27.98 23.82 -36.87
N ALA A 504 27.07 24.14 -35.94
CA ALA A 504 25.81 24.80 -36.27
C ALA A 504 25.27 25.60 -35.07
N ARG A 505 24.23 26.39 -35.33
CA ARG A 505 23.42 27.04 -34.30
C ARG A 505 21.95 26.86 -34.64
N VAL A 506 21.19 26.15 -33.82
CA VAL A 506 19.73 26.08 -33.96
C VAL A 506 19.15 27.43 -33.57
N VAL A 507 18.43 28.08 -34.48
CA VAL A 507 17.92 29.44 -34.30
C VAL A 507 16.42 29.49 -34.12
N ASP A 508 15.68 28.50 -34.63
CA ASP A 508 14.23 28.43 -34.49
C ASP A 508 13.75 26.97 -34.43
N LEU A 509 12.67 26.74 -33.69
CA LEU A 509 11.99 25.46 -33.55
C LEU A 509 10.49 25.71 -33.72
N ARG A 510 9.95 25.25 -34.84
CA ARG A 510 8.52 25.35 -35.16
C ARG A 510 7.87 23.98 -35.17
N TYR A 511 6.56 23.96 -35.01
CA TYR A 511 5.77 22.74 -35.10
C TYR A 511 4.52 22.95 -35.93
N GLU A 512 4.06 21.86 -36.54
CA GLU A 512 2.81 21.78 -37.26
C GLU A 512 2.13 20.45 -36.92
N PHE A 513 0.82 20.48 -36.68
CA PHE A 513 0.03 19.24 -36.71
C PHE A 513 -0.34 18.94 -38.16
N VAL A 514 -0.14 17.70 -38.59
CA VAL A 514 -0.37 17.30 -39.98
C VAL A 514 -1.38 16.16 -40.00
N LYS A 515 -2.40 16.29 -40.86
CA LYS A 515 -3.38 15.21 -41.11
C LYS A 515 -3.32 14.83 -42.58
N GLY A 516 -2.82 13.64 -42.88
CA GLY A 516 -2.42 13.29 -44.25
C GLY A 516 -1.16 14.06 -44.62
N ASP A 517 -1.28 15.01 -45.57
CA ASP A 517 -0.20 15.90 -46.02
C ASP A 517 -0.52 17.40 -45.79
N GLN A 518 -1.63 17.73 -45.13
CA GLN A 518 -2.04 19.12 -44.89
C GLN A 518 -1.79 19.54 -43.43
N PRO A 519 -1.16 20.71 -43.20
CA PRO A 519 -1.08 21.34 -41.89
C PRO A 519 -2.47 21.70 -41.35
N VAL A 520 -2.70 21.49 -40.07
CA VAL A 520 -3.94 21.78 -39.35
C VAL A 520 -3.63 22.36 -37.97
N ASP A 521 -4.55 23.15 -37.40
CA ASP A 521 -4.37 23.76 -36.08
C ASP A 521 -4.47 22.74 -34.92
N GLN A 522 -5.14 21.61 -35.18
CA GLN A 522 -5.29 20.48 -34.26
C GLN A 522 -5.69 19.22 -35.02
N CYS A 523 -5.19 18.06 -34.56
CA CYS A 523 -5.69 16.77 -35.00
C CYS A 523 -5.64 15.73 -33.87
N ALA A 524 -6.39 14.64 -34.05
CA ALA A 524 -6.39 13.48 -33.17
C ALA A 524 -6.57 12.19 -33.99
N GLY A 525 -6.19 11.04 -33.42
CA GLY A 525 -6.31 9.73 -34.05
C GLY A 525 -5.09 9.32 -34.90
N GLU A 526 -5.17 8.12 -35.49
CA GLU A 526 -4.01 7.43 -36.10
C GLU A 526 -3.33 8.25 -37.21
N ASN A 527 -4.09 9.09 -37.92
CA ASN A 527 -3.60 9.89 -39.05
C ASN A 527 -3.03 11.25 -38.63
N CYS A 528 -3.03 11.57 -37.33
CA CYS A 528 -2.47 12.81 -36.82
C CYS A 528 -0.97 12.66 -36.59
N ARG A 529 -0.19 13.58 -37.16
CA ARG A 529 1.27 13.62 -37.06
C ARG A 529 1.71 14.96 -36.46
N LEU A 530 2.82 14.93 -35.75
CA LEU A 530 3.50 16.13 -35.24
C LEU A 530 4.76 16.33 -36.06
N ARG A 531 4.79 17.37 -36.89
CA ARG A 531 5.99 17.76 -37.65
C ARG A 531 6.72 18.85 -36.87
N ILE A 532 7.99 18.62 -36.58
CA ILE A 532 8.89 19.57 -35.94
C ILE A 532 9.87 20.06 -37.00
N ILE A 533 9.92 21.37 -37.20
CA ILE A 533 10.78 22.05 -38.19
C ILE A 533 11.88 22.76 -37.42
N VAL A 534 13.11 22.33 -37.64
CA VAL A 534 14.31 22.85 -36.99
C VAL A 534 15.01 23.78 -37.97
N GLU A 535 15.14 25.06 -37.65
CA GLU A 535 16.01 25.97 -38.40
C GLU A 535 17.36 26.09 -37.73
N TYR A 536 18.43 25.94 -38.51
CA TYR A 536 19.78 26.06 -38.01
C TYR A 536 20.71 26.77 -38.99
N GLU A 537 21.68 27.49 -38.44
CA GLU A 537 22.69 28.27 -39.17
C GLU A 537 24.01 27.50 -39.26
N VAL A 538 24.56 27.38 -40.46
CA VAL A 538 25.86 26.74 -40.75
C VAL A 538 26.63 27.63 -41.71
N GLY A 539 27.80 28.13 -41.30
CA GLY A 539 28.63 28.97 -42.18
C GLY A 539 27.96 30.23 -42.70
N GLY A 540 26.94 30.75 -41.99
CA GLY A 540 26.14 31.91 -42.41
C GLY A 540 24.91 31.59 -43.26
N GLU A 541 24.69 30.33 -43.65
CA GLU A 541 23.48 29.88 -44.35
C GLU A 541 22.46 29.30 -43.37
N ARG A 542 21.16 29.57 -43.61
CA ARG A 542 20.06 28.91 -42.89
C ARG A 542 19.62 27.65 -43.60
N ARG A 543 19.46 26.57 -42.83
CA ARG A 543 19.00 25.26 -43.29
C ARG A 543 17.86 24.77 -42.40
N GLN A 544 17.09 23.82 -42.93
CA GLN A 544 15.94 23.24 -42.25
C GLN A 544 16.04 21.71 -42.17
N LEU A 545 15.72 21.18 -40.99
CA LEU A 545 15.56 19.75 -40.73
C LEU A 545 14.13 19.49 -40.23
N GLU A 546 13.40 18.62 -40.93
CA GLU A 546 12.05 18.24 -40.55
C GLU A 546 12.03 16.86 -39.88
N ILE A 547 11.33 16.78 -38.75
CA ILE A 547 11.15 15.54 -37.98
C ILE A 547 9.65 15.31 -37.83
N GLU A 548 9.13 14.31 -38.54
CA GLU A 548 7.71 13.97 -38.51
C GLU A 548 7.44 12.76 -37.59
N TRP A 549 6.78 13.04 -36.47
CA TRP A 549 6.31 12.06 -35.49
C TRP A 549 4.91 11.58 -35.84
N ARG A 550 4.68 10.28 -35.65
CA ARG A 550 3.39 9.63 -35.91
C ARG A 550 3.12 8.51 -34.93
N TRP A 551 1.86 8.09 -34.90
CA TRP A 551 1.42 6.90 -34.17
C TRP A 551 1.72 5.63 -34.98
N SER A 552 2.64 4.81 -34.49
CA SER A 552 2.92 3.50 -35.05
C SER A 552 2.10 2.43 -34.34
N LYS A 553 1.48 1.54 -35.10
CA LYS A 553 0.58 0.50 -34.61
C LYS A 553 1.32 -0.83 -34.44
N VAL A 554 1.23 -1.42 -33.26
CA VAL A 554 1.71 -2.78 -32.96
C VAL A 554 0.56 -3.63 -32.46
N GLN A 555 0.36 -4.79 -33.08
CA GLN A 555 -0.62 -5.77 -32.63
C GLN A 555 0.10 -6.91 -31.93
N LYS A 556 -0.26 -7.18 -30.68
CA LYS A 556 0.22 -8.36 -29.94
C LYS A 556 -0.94 -9.27 -29.60
N LYS A 557 -0.76 -10.57 -29.85
CA LYS A 557 -1.66 -11.61 -29.34
C LYS A 557 -1.42 -11.81 -27.86
N LYS A 558 -2.49 -11.76 -27.08
CA LYS A 558 -2.51 -12.09 -25.65
C LYS A 558 -3.67 -13.07 -25.45
N GLY A 559 -3.36 -14.36 -25.47
CA GLY A 559 -4.38 -15.42 -25.53
C GLY A 559 -5.19 -15.37 -26.84
N GLU A 560 -6.52 -15.35 -26.72
CA GLU A 560 -7.47 -15.23 -27.85
C GLU A 560 -7.72 -13.79 -28.30
N THR A 561 -7.27 -12.81 -27.51
CA THR A 561 -7.41 -11.38 -27.79
C THR A 561 -6.20 -10.81 -28.51
N THR A 562 -6.45 -10.00 -29.53
CA THR A 562 -5.41 -9.14 -30.14
C THR A 562 -5.52 -7.76 -29.52
N VAL A 563 -4.46 -7.33 -28.85
CA VAL A 563 -4.34 -5.98 -28.30
C VAL A 563 -3.56 -5.12 -29.28
N THR A 564 -4.13 -3.98 -29.65
CA THR A 564 -3.47 -2.97 -30.48
C THR A 564 -2.87 -1.90 -29.59
N TYR A 565 -1.57 -1.69 -29.71
CA TYR A 565 -0.80 -0.65 -29.04
C TYR A 565 -0.38 0.41 -30.07
N PHE A 566 -0.51 1.67 -29.71
CA PHE A 566 0.08 2.78 -30.46
C PHE A 566 1.28 3.34 -29.72
N PHE A 567 2.38 3.57 -30.43
CA PHE A 567 3.58 4.20 -29.87
C PHE A 567 4.12 5.26 -30.81
N GLU A 568 4.88 6.19 -30.24
CA GLU A 568 5.42 7.36 -30.93
C GLU A 568 6.66 6.98 -31.73
N MET A 569 6.68 7.35 -33.00
CA MET A 569 7.84 7.08 -33.86
C MET A 569 8.05 8.19 -34.89
N ALA A 570 9.30 8.58 -35.07
CA ALA A 570 9.77 9.36 -36.22
C ALA A 570 10.94 8.66 -36.91
N TRP A 571 11.10 8.90 -38.21
CA TRP A 571 12.15 8.28 -39.02
C TRP A 571 12.86 9.25 -39.98
N PRO A 572 13.46 10.35 -39.49
CA PRO A 572 14.13 11.32 -40.34
C PRO A 572 15.31 10.69 -41.11
N THR A 573 15.57 11.24 -42.29
CA THR A 573 16.75 10.89 -43.09
C THR A 573 17.76 12.04 -43.00
N VAL A 574 18.85 11.79 -42.29
CA VAL A 574 19.93 12.74 -42.02
C VAL A 574 20.93 12.72 -43.17
N LYS A 575 21.14 13.87 -43.82
CA LYS A 575 21.91 14.00 -45.07
C LYS A 575 23.42 14.08 -44.86
N ASP A 576 23.84 14.84 -43.86
CA ASP A 576 25.24 15.14 -43.58
C ASP A 576 25.55 15.09 -42.07
N ASP A 577 26.83 15.24 -41.73
CA ASP A 577 27.31 15.13 -40.36
C ASP A 577 26.87 16.34 -39.50
N VAL A 578 26.54 17.47 -40.13
CA VAL A 578 26.01 18.64 -39.42
C VAL A 578 24.56 18.42 -39.03
N GLU A 579 23.70 17.92 -39.94
CA GLU A 579 22.34 17.48 -39.61
C GLU A 579 22.36 16.38 -38.53
N ALA A 580 23.36 15.47 -38.55
CA ALA A 580 23.51 14.45 -37.52
C ALA A 580 23.80 15.08 -36.15
N ALA A 581 24.72 16.04 -36.08
CA ALA A 581 25.05 16.77 -34.85
C ALA A 581 23.88 17.62 -34.34
N VAL A 582 23.11 18.25 -35.23
CA VAL A 582 21.87 18.97 -34.88
C VAL A 582 20.86 18.01 -34.28
N LEU A 583 20.62 16.86 -34.93
CA LEU A 583 19.65 15.87 -34.44
C LEU A 583 20.08 15.26 -33.10
N GLU A 584 21.37 14.97 -32.93
CA GLU A 584 21.95 14.49 -31.67
C GLU A 584 21.80 15.52 -30.58
N THR A 585 22.13 16.77 -30.87
CA THR A 585 21.99 17.86 -29.92
C THR A 585 20.56 17.96 -29.45
N LEU A 586 19.56 17.85 -30.35
CA LEU A 586 18.15 17.96 -30.01
C LEU A 586 17.57 16.75 -29.28
N THR A 587 17.94 15.53 -29.68
CA THR A 587 17.26 14.28 -29.27
C THR A 587 18.13 13.31 -28.47
N GLY A 588 19.42 13.60 -28.33
CA GLY A 588 20.41 12.69 -27.74
C GLY A 588 20.76 11.49 -28.64
N LYS A 589 20.36 11.51 -29.91
CA LYS A 589 20.60 10.40 -30.85
C LYS A 589 21.03 10.91 -32.23
N ALA A 590 22.23 10.51 -32.66
CA ALA A 590 22.77 10.78 -33.99
C ALA A 590 22.93 9.50 -34.81
N LYS A 591 22.67 9.59 -36.12
CA LYS A 591 23.29 8.73 -37.13
C LYS A 591 23.09 9.34 -38.50
N ARG A 592 24.10 9.32 -39.38
CA ARG A 592 23.92 9.64 -40.79
C ARG A 592 23.00 8.61 -41.46
N GLY A 593 22.11 9.06 -42.35
CA GLY A 593 21.09 8.23 -42.97
C GLY A 593 19.81 8.12 -42.13
N LYS A 594 19.14 6.96 -42.18
CA LYS A 594 17.85 6.76 -41.48
C LYS A 594 18.05 6.60 -39.97
N VAL A 595 17.38 7.46 -39.19
CA VAL A 595 17.40 7.41 -37.71
C VAL A 595 16.01 7.06 -37.21
N TYR A 596 15.91 6.10 -36.29
CA TYR A 596 14.64 5.80 -35.61
C TYR A 596 14.58 6.53 -34.27
N LEU A 597 13.60 7.42 -34.12
CA LEU A 597 13.34 8.15 -32.89
C LEU A 597 12.05 7.61 -32.25
N LEU A 598 12.05 7.43 -30.93
CA LEU A 598 10.95 6.89 -30.14
C LEU A 598 10.56 7.85 -29.01
N ALA A 599 9.60 7.47 -28.15
CA ALA A 599 9.07 8.33 -27.09
C ALA A 599 10.13 9.09 -26.27
N ASP A 600 11.24 8.44 -25.88
CA ASP A 600 12.31 9.11 -25.13
C ASP A 600 12.97 10.28 -25.90
N GLN A 601 13.10 10.17 -27.23
CA GLN A 601 13.65 11.24 -28.08
C GLN A 601 12.64 12.37 -28.28
N LEU A 602 11.33 12.06 -28.31
CA LEU A 602 10.30 13.09 -28.32
C LEU A 602 10.25 13.82 -26.98
N ASP A 603 10.41 13.11 -25.86
CA ASP A 603 10.49 13.70 -24.53
C ASP A 603 11.69 14.65 -24.38
N ALA A 604 12.84 14.33 -24.98
CA ALA A 604 13.98 15.23 -25.00
C ALA A 604 13.67 16.60 -25.64
N LEU A 605 12.72 16.67 -26.59
CA LEU A 605 12.33 17.92 -27.24
C LEU A 605 11.44 18.81 -26.36
N ARG A 606 10.83 18.27 -25.29
CA ARG A 606 9.99 19.04 -24.35
C ARG A 606 10.77 20.07 -23.55
N ARG A 607 12.10 19.98 -23.50
CA ARG A 607 12.95 20.99 -22.87
C ARG A 607 12.92 22.34 -23.58
N PHE A 608 12.52 22.37 -24.85
CA PHE A 608 12.35 23.59 -25.62
C PHE A 608 10.96 24.18 -25.38
N LYS A 609 10.91 25.44 -24.93
CA LYS A 609 9.67 26.14 -24.61
C LYS A 609 8.68 26.15 -25.80
N ALA A 610 9.20 26.29 -27.02
CA ALA A 610 8.40 26.31 -28.25
C ALA A 610 7.70 24.98 -28.57
N LEU A 611 8.20 23.84 -28.07
CA LEU A 611 7.73 22.51 -28.44
C LEU A 611 6.96 21.80 -27.32
N LYS A 612 7.17 22.19 -26.06
CA LYS A 612 6.56 21.53 -24.89
C LYS A 612 5.04 21.37 -25.04
N ASP A 613 4.33 22.48 -25.20
CA ASP A 613 2.86 22.49 -25.24
C ASP A 613 2.32 21.80 -26.51
N ALA A 614 3.08 21.85 -27.61
CA ALA A 614 2.72 21.19 -28.86
C ALA A 614 2.76 19.67 -28.73
N ILE A 615 3.80 19.14 -28.07
CA ILE A 615 3.95 17.70 -27.82
C ILE A 615 2.83 17.19 -26.92
N ASP A 616 2.50 17.94 -25.86
CA ASP A 616 1.39 17.60 -24.96
C ASP A 616 0.05 17.58 -25.70
N LYS A 617 -0.25 18.63 -26.46
CA LYS A 617 -1.46 18.73 -27.27
C LYS A 617 -1.56 17.60 -28.31
N TRP A 618 -0.44 17.18 -28.91
CA TRP A 618 -0.44 16.04 -29.83
C TRP A 618 -0.75 14.72 -29.12
N ARG A 619 -0.19 14.51 -27.93
CA ARG A 619 -0.39 13.30 -27.12
C ARG A 619 -1.81 13.16 -26.58
N GLU A 620 -2.50 14.26 -26.31
CA GLU A 620 -3.94 14.25 -26.00
C GLU A 620 -4.78 13.61 -27.13
N GLY A 621 -4.32 13.77 -28.38
CA GLY A 621 -4.93 13.16 -29.56
C GLY A 621 -4.57 11.69 -29.79
N ARG A 622 -3.89 11.02 -28.83
CA ARG A 622 -3.44 9.62 -28.97
C ARG A 622 -4.62 8.67 -29.26
N PRO A 623 -4.47 7.76 -30.24
CA PRO A 623 -5.50 6.74 -30.48
C PRO A 623 -5.69 5.85 -29.26
N ALA A 624 -6.94 5.59 -28.88
CA ALA A 624 -7.26 4.67 -27.79
C ALA A 624 -6.76 3.24 -28.11
N ASN A 625 -6.20 2.56 -27.11
CA ASN A 625 -5.83 1.15 -27.25
C ASN A 625 -7.12 0.32 -27.45
N GLN A 626 -7.15 -0.48 -28.52
CA GLN A 626 -8.33 -1.28 -28.87
C GLN A 626 -8.12 -2.75 -28.53
N HIS A 627 -9.12 -3.34 -27.89
CA HIS A 627 -9.23 -4.78 -27.63
C HIS A 627 -10.20 -5.40 -28.64
N THR A 628 -9.68 -6.26 -29.51
CA THR A 628 -10.53 -7.05 -30.42
C THR A 628 -10.53 -8.50 -29.99
N THR A 629 -11.69 -8.96 -29.53
CA THR A 629 -11.98 -10.37 -29.25
C THR A 629 -12.44 -11.03 -30.53
N LYS A 630 -11.86 -12.17 -30.89
CA LYS A 630 -12.29 -12.93 -32.08
C LYS A 630 -13.71 -13.44 -31.81
N ALA A 631 -14.71 -12.93 -32.53
CA ALA A 631 -16.02 -13.56 -32.55
C ALA A 631 -15.86 -14.96 -33.16
N MET A 632 -16.12 -16.01 -32.38
CA MET A 632 -16.22 -17.36 -32.93
C MET A 632 -17.40 -17.40 -33.90
N LYS A 633 -17.10 -17.69 -35.17
CA LYS A 633 -18.09 -18.17 -36.15
C LYS A 633 -18.35 -19.63 -35.91
#